data_AF-A0A536DHX3-F1
#
_entry.id   AF-A0A536DHX3-F1
#
_cell.length_a   1.000
_cell.length_b   1.000
_cell.length_c   1.000
_cell.angle_alpha   90.00
_cell.angle_beta   90.00
_cell.angle_gamma   90.00
#
_symmetry.space_group_name_H-M   'P 1'
#
loop_
_entity.id
_entity.type
_entity.pdbx_description
1 polymer ?
#
loop_
_entity_poly.entity_id
_entity_poly.type
_entity_poly.pdbx_seq_one_letter_code
_entity_poly.pdbx_strand_id
1 'polypeptide(L)'
;MSDADLTTLANQFTRAVFDPTAPLPTLWPGGAWGVFLVFVTQIGAGIPLGVIMGRNAGLSPAVMAALYLGSDVVLALVMEPMLAFLRWLGRRVEFLGRLGNRLARFSGAAGLQGGGVRGPLGLILFSFSVSPTAGRAASETAGHGFFSGWSLAIIGDMAYFGLIMASTLWVSSLIGDDRLTIGAVLLAAWLLPMLIRRMRRPAPASVPAAPLRAVAVTTPSASRLPRKATTTHDGRRRRASRGLHR
;
A
#
# COMPACT_ATOMS: atom_id res chain seq x y z
N MET A 1 -0.53 44.86 2.76
CA MET A 1 0.48 43.94 2.19
C MET A 1 0.66 44.37 0.74
N SER A 2 1.87 44.74 0.36
CA SER A 2 2.17 45.22 -1.00
C SER A 2 2.36 44.06 -1.99
N ASP A 3 2.32 44.33 -3.29
CA ASP A 3 2.60 43.31 -4.33
C ASP A 3 4.01 42.71 -4.19
N ALA A 4 4.97 43.50 -3.71
CA ALA A 4 6.32 43.03 -3.42
C ALA A 4 6.34 42.04 -2.24
N ASP A 5 5.51 42.25 -1.22
CA ASP A 5 5.36 41.34 -0.08
C ASP A 5 4.71 40.01 -0.52
N LEU A 6 3.68 40.07 -1.37
CA LEU A 6 3.00 38.89 -1.91
C LEU A 6 3.96 38.05 -2.77
N THR A 7 4.75 38.69 -3.62
CA THR A 7 5.75 38.02 -4.47
C THR A 7 6.83 37.36 -3.60
N THR A 8 7.27 38.04 -2.54
CA THR A 8 8.26 37.50 -1.60
C THR A 8 7.70 36.28 -0.86
N LEU A 9 6.46 36.34 -0.40
CA LEU A 9 5.80 35.22 0.28
C LEU A 9 5.61 34.03 -0.65
N ALA A 10 5.17 34.27 -1.88
CA ALA A 10 5.01 33.23 -2.89
C ALA A 10 6.34 32.52 -3.16
N ASN A 11 7.43 33.28 -3.31
CA ASN A 11 8.77 32.71 -3.51
C ASN A 11 9.24 31.87 -2.30
N GLN A 12 8.98 32.32 -1.07
CA GLN A 12 9.29 31.54 0.13
C GLN A 12 8.50 30.23 0.18
N PHE A 13 7.20 30.29 -0.14
CA PHE A 13 6.34 29.11 -0.17
C PHE A 13 6.80 28.11 -1.25
N THR A 14 7.06 28.59 -2.46
CA THR A 14 7.60 27.78 -3.55
C THR A 14 8.92 27.13 -3.15
N ARG A 15 9.83 27.86 -2.49
CA ARG A 15 11.07 27.27 -1.97
C ARG A 15 10.82 26.19 -0.93
N ALA A 16 9.95 26.41 0.04
CA ALA A 16 9.64 25.41 1.07
C ALA A 16 8.97 24.14 0.50
N VAL A 17 8.30 24.25 -0.64
CA VAL A 17 7.72 23.08 -1.35
C VAL A 17 8.79 22.24 -2.05
N PHE A 18 9.80 22.88 -2.64
CA PHE A 18 10.81 22.19 -3.46
C PHE A 18 12.12 21.88 -2.73
N ASP A 19 12.46 22.65 -1.70
CA ASP A 19 13.64 22.48 -0.85
C ASP A 19 13.18 22.12 0.57
N PRO A 20 13.32 20.85 0.99
CA PRO A 20 12.87 20.41 2.31
C PRO A 20 13.70 20.99 3.46
N THR A 21 14.86 21.58 3.17
CA THR A 21 15.73 22.24 4.15
C THR A 21 15.47 23.75 4.24
N ALA A 22 14.68 24.31 3.32
CA ALA A 22 14.32 25.71 3.34
C ALA A 22 13.47 26.02 4.58
N PRO A 23 13.64 27.21 5.19
CA PRO A 23 12.79 27.63 6.29
C PRO A 23 11.33 27.76 5.84
N LEU A 24 10.41 27.55 6.78
CA LEU A 24 8.99 27.84 6.55
C LEU A 24 8.81 29.32 6.18
N PRO A 25 7.78 29.65 5.37
CA PRO A 25 7.45 31.04 5.03
C PRO A 25 7.30 31.90 6.28
N THR A 26 7.65 33.19 6.20
CA THR A 26 7.68 34.07 7.38
C THR A 26 6.30 34.30 8.03
N LEU A 27 5.21 34.09 7.27
CA LEU A 27 3.83 34.14 7.80
C LEU A 27 3.34 32.80 8.36
N TRP A 28 4.18 31.77 8.42
CA TRP A 28 3.77 30.48 8.96
C TRP A 28 3.41 30.62 10.45
N PRO A 29 2.23 30.16 10.89
CA PRO A 29 1.82 30.33 12.27
C PRO A 29 2.70 29.51 13.21
N GLY A 30 2.93 30.00 14.42
CA GLY A 30 3.67 29.27 15.46
C GLY A 30 2.82 28.25 16.23
N GLY A 31 3.47 27.56 17.16
CA GLY A 31 2.81 26.67 18.12
C GLY A 31 2.13 25.45 17.50
N ALA A 32 1.13 24.90 18.20
CA ALA A 32 0.40 23.70 17.77
C ALA A 32 -0.28 23.86 16.41
N TRP A 33 -0.79 25.06 16.09
CA TRP A 33 -1.42 25.32 14.80
C TRP A 33 -0.44 25.24 13.64
N GLY A 34 0.74 25.85 13.80
CA GLY A 34 1.83 25.72 12.83
C GLY A 34 2.25 24.28 12.56
N VAL A 35 2.42 23.51 13.64
CA VAL A 35 2.77 22.08 13.58
C VAL A 35 1.69 21.28 12.85
N PHE A 36 0.42 21.51 13.19
CA PHE A 36 -0.70 20.88 12.52
C PHE A 36 -0.72 21.16 11.01
N LEU A 37 -0.50 22.41 10.61
CA LEU A 37 -0.44 22.75 9.19
C LEU A 37 0.74 22.09 8.48
N VAL A 38 1.89 21.90 9.14
CA VAL A 38 3.01 21.16 8.55
C VAL A 38 2.60 19.72 8.29
N PHE A 39 1.90 19.08 9.23
CA PHE A 39 1.38 17.72 9.04
C PHE A 39 0.27 17.61 8.00
N VAL A 40 -0.60 18.61 7.86
CA VAL A 40 -1.64 18.60 6.82
C VAL A 40 -1.03 18.81 5.42
N THR A 41 -0.13 19.77 5.29
CA THR A 41 0.40 20.20 3.98
C THR A 41 1.63 19.42 3.53
N GLN A 42 2.33 18.78 4.48
CA GLN A 42 3.59 18.07 4.25
C GLN A 42 4.66 18.94 3.56
N ILE A 43 4.62 20.26 3.82
CA ILE A 43 5.59 21.23 3.28
C ILE A 43 6.92 21.11 4.04
N GLY A 44 8.03 21.30 3.32
CA GLY A 44 9.38 21.19 3.87
C GLY A 44 9.79 19.74 4.09
N ALA A 45 10.50 19.46 5.19
CA ALA A 45 10.89 18.11 5.57
C ALA A 45 9.75 17.27 6.19
N GLY A 46 8.49 17.71 6.12
CA GLY A 46 7.31 16.96 6.59
C GLY A 46 7.36 16.64 8.09
N ILE A 47 7.19 15.35 8.43
CA ILE A 47 7.13 14.85 9.82
C ILE A 47 8.31 15.35 10.68
N PRO A 48 9.59 15.17 10.30
CA PRO A 48 10.73 15.70 11.05
C PRO A 48 10.63 17.19 11.39
N LEU A 49 10.22 18.01 10.43
CA LEU A 49 10.09 19.45 10.63
C LEU A 49 8.98 19.77 11.64
N GLY A 50 7.81 19.14 11.50
CA GLY A 50 6.70 19.33 12.42
C GLY A 50 7.04 18.85 13.85
N VAL A 51 7.79 17.77 13.99
CA VAL A 51 8.25 17.24 15.29
C VAL A 51 9.22 18.19 15.97
N ILE A 52 10.22 18.70 15.25
CA ILE A 52 11.19 19.67 15.79
C ILE A 52 10.47 20.97 16.15
N MET A 53 9.61 21.47 15.26
CA MET A 53 8.81 22.67 15.51
C MET A 53 7.92 22.50 16.76
N GLY A 54 7.27 21.35 16.92
CA GLY A 54 6.44 21.07 18.10
C GLY A 54 7.24 20.99 19.38
N ARG A 55 8.40 20.34 19.36
CA ARG A 55 9.32 20.33 20.50
C ARG A 55 9.75 21.74 20.90
N ASN A 56 10.14 22.57 19.92
CA ASN A 56 10.59 23.94 20.16
C ASN A 56 9.45 24.84 20.66
N ALA A 57 8.20 24.51 20.32
CA ALA A 57 7.00 25.13 20.87
C ALA A 57 6.57 24.57 22.24
N GLY A 58 7.32 23.63 22.82
CA GLY A 58 7.02 23.02 24.13
C GLY A 58 5.90 21.97 24.10
N LEU A 59 5.53 21.44 22.92
CA LEU A 59 4.50 20.42 22.81
C LEU A 59 5.04 19.04 23.20
N SER A 60 4.23 18.28 23.94
CA SER A 60 4.57 16.90 24.28
C SER A 60 4.43 15.97 23.07
N PRO A 61 5.13 14.83 23.05
CA PRO A 61 4.96 13.83 21.99
C PRO A 61 3.51 13.35 21.82
N ALA A 62 2.74 13.26 22.90
CA ALA A 62 1.33 12.89 22.86
C ALA A 62 0.48 13.96 22.14
N VAL A 63 0.76 15.24 22.38
CA VAL A 63 0.08 16.34 21.68
C VAL A 63 0.46 16.34 20.20
N MET A 64 1.74 16.16 19.87
CA MET A 64 2.18 16.05 18.47
C MET A 64 1.52 14.87 17.75
N ALA A 65 1.41 13.71 18.41
CA ALA A 65 0.69 12.56 17.87
C ALA A 65 -0.81 12.84 17.66
N ALA A 66 -1.46 13.57 18.57
CA ALA A 66 -2.86 13.97 18.40
C ALA A 66 -3.05 14.94 17.23
N LEU A 67 -2.13 15.90 17.05
CA LEU A 67 -2.15 16.81 15.89
C LEU A 67 -1.97 16.04 14.58
N TYR A 68 -1.05 15.08 14.55
CA TYR A 68 -0.79 14.25 13.38
C TYR A 68 -1.97 13.32 13.06
N LEU A 69 -2.59 12.72 14.09
CA LEU A 69 -3.83 11.96 13.93
C LEU A 69 -4.95 12.85 13.35
N GLY A 70 -5.05 14.10 13.83
CA GLY A 70 -5.99 15.07 13.30
C GLY A 70 -5.76 15.38 11.81
N SER A 71 -4.50 15.51 11.39
CA SER A 71 -4.18 15.74 9.97
C SER A 71 -4.54 14.55 9.10
N ASP A 72 -4.37 13.33 9.61
CA ASP A 72 -4.77 12.09 8.93
C ASP A 72 -6.29 12.00 8.73
N VAL A 73 -7.07 12.45 9.72
CA VAL A 73 -8.53 12.54 9.58
C VAL A 73 -8.92 13.55 8.52
N VAL A 74 -8.28 14.73 8.48
CA VAL A 74 -8.50 15.72 7.42
C VAL A 74 -8.16 15.13 6.05
N LEU A 75 -7.01 14.46 5.94
CA LEU A 75 -6.59 13.78 4.72
C LEU A 75 -7.64 12.75 4.28
N ALA A 76 -8.16 11.94 5.20
CA ALA A 76 -9.18 10.94 4.91
C ALA A 76 -10.45 11.54 4.32
N LEU A 77 -10.93 12.64 4.92
CA LEU A 77 -12.13 13.35 4.47
C LEU A 77 -11.94 14.04 3.11
N VAL A 78 -10.74 14.56 2.83
CA VAL A 78 -10.43 15.22 1.56
C VAL A 78 -10.13 14.21 0.44
N MET A 79 -9.43 13.12 0.76
CA MET A 79 -8.98 12.14 -0.24
C MET A 79 -10.07 11.16 -0.63
N GLU A 80 -10.96 10.75 0.28
CA GLU A 80 -12.04 9.82 -0.07
C GLU A 80 -12.91 10.28 -1.25
N PRO A 81 -13.43 11.52 -1.31
CA PRO A 81 -14.23 11.95 -2.46
C PRO A 81 -13.42 11.94 -3.75
N MET A 82 -12.13 12.28 -3.70
CA MET A 82 -11.24 12.20 -4.85
C MET A 82 -11.03 10.74 -5.31
N LEU A 83 -10.79 9.81 -4.38
CA LEU A 83 -10.69 8.38 -4.69
C LEU A 83 -12.00 7.85 -5.26
N ALA A 84 -13.15 8.25 -4.70
CA ALA A 84 -14.47 7.89 -5.20
C ALA A 84 -14.69 8.40 -6.63
N PHE A 85 -14.27 9.63 -6.92
CA PHE A 85 -14.31 10.21 -8.25
C PHE A 85 -13.42 9.44 -9.24
N LEU A 86 -12.18 9.12 -8.86
CA LEU A 86 -11.28 8.31 -9.69
C LEU A 86 -11.86 6.92 -9.97
N ARG A 87 -12.47 6.27 -8.98
CA ARG A 87 -13.16 4.98 -9.16
C ARG A 87 -14.32 5.10 -10.14
N TRP A 88 -15.14 6.13 -9.99
CA TRP A 88 -16.24 6.41 -10.91
C TRP A 88 -15.74 6.61 -12.34
N LEU A 89 -14.65 7.37 -12.51
CA LEU A 89 -14.05 7.62 -13.81
C LEU A 89 -13.44 6.34 -14.41
N GLY A 90 -12.76 5.53 -13.61
CA GLY A 90 -12.20 4.24 -14.02
C GLY A 90 -13.25 3.22 -14.44
N ARG A 91 -14.44 3.25 -13.84
CA ARG A 91 -15.59 2.43 -14.29
C ARG A 91 -16.20 2.92 -15.59
N ARG A 92 -16.12 4.22 -15.89
CA ARG A 92 -16.65 4.81 -17.13
C ARG A 92 -15.68 4.74 -18.30
N VAL A 93 -14.37 4.71 -18.02
CA VAL A 93 -13.32 4.75 -19.03
C VAL A 93 -12.48 3.48 -18.94
N GLU A 94 -12.79 2.48 -19.78
CA GLU A 94 -12.08 1.19 -19.84
C GLU A 94 -10.57 1.33 -20.06
N PHE A 95 -10.12 2.41 -20.69
CA PHE A 95 -8.70 2.72 -20.87
C PHE A 95 -7.99 3.00 -19.53
N LEU A 96 -8.61 3.79 -18.64
CA LEU A 96 -8.07 4.06 -17.30
C LEU A 96 -8.05 2.81 -16.44
N GLY A 97 -9.09 1.97 -16.52
CA GLY A 97 -9.11 0.67 -15.85
C GLY A 97 -7.99 -0.26 -16.33
N ARG A 98 -7.71 -0.29 -17.64
CA ARG A 98 -6.59 -1.06 -18.22
C ARG A 98 -5.22 -0.51 -17.80
N LEU A 99 -5.05 0.81 -17.75
CA LEU A 99 -3.81 1.44 -17.31
C LEU A 99 -3.53 1.18 -15.83
N GLY A 100 -4.55 1.33 -14.97
CA GLY A 100 -4.47 1.00 -13.54
C GLY A 100 -4.10 -0.47 -13.31
N ASN A 101 -4.71 -1.39 -14.07
CA ASN A 101 -4.38 -2.81 -14.00
C ASN A 101 -2.95 -3.13 -14.49
N ARG A 102 -2.42 -2.39 -15.46
CA ARG A 102 -1.02 -2.53 -15.91
C ARG A 102 -0.05 -2.01 -14.85
N LEU A 103 -0.29 -0.83 -14.29
CA LEU A 103 0.49 -0.25 -13.20
C LEU A 103 0.52 -1.16 -11.97
N ALA A 104 -0.64 -1.68 -11.56
CA ALA A 104 -0.75 -2.61 -10.43
C ALA A 104 0.05 -3.91 -10.64
N ARG A 105 0.12 -4.41 -11.88
CA ARG A 105 0.94 -5.59 -12.23
C ARG A 105 2.44 -5.31 -12.19
N PHE A 106 2.87 -4.12 -12.61
CA PHE A 106 4.26 -3.68 -12.48
C PHE A 106 4.67 -3.52 -11.01
N SER A 107 3.80 -2.96 -10.17
CA SER A 107 4.03 -2.85 -8.72
C SER A 107 3.99 -4.21 -8.01
N GLY A 108 3.16 -5.16 -8.48
CA GLY A 108 3.10 -6.53 -7.96
C GLY A 108 4.36 -7.35 -8.25
N ALA A 109 4.98 -7.16 -9.42
CA ALA A 109 6.24 -7.83 -9.79
C ALA A 109 7.46 -7.37 -8.95
N ALA A 110 7.37 -6.21 -8.29
CA ALA A 110 8.37 -5.70 -7.34
C ALA A 110 8.23 -6.28 -5.91
N GLY A 111 7.35 -7.26 -5.69
CA GLY A 111 7.26 -8.03 -4.44
C GLY A 111 6.18 -7.57 -3.45
N LEU A 112 5.17 -6.79 -3.89
CA LEU A 112 4.12 -6.24 -3.02
C LEU A 112 2.80 -7.02 -2.98
N GLN A 113 2.72 -8.19 -3.61
CA GLN A 113 1.54 -9.07 -3.56
C GLN A 113 1.88 -10.47 -3.04
N GLY A 114 2.44 -10.55 -1.83
CA GLY A 114 2.34 -11.78 -1.04
C GLY A 114 0.94 -11.87 -0.42
N GLY A 115 0.32 -13.04 -0.39
CA GLY A 115 -1.05 -13.29 0.11
C GLY A 115 -1.37 -12.81 1.54
N GLY A 116 -0.42 -12.22 2.26
CA GLY A 116 -0.62 -11.59 3.57
C GLY A 116 -1.22 -10.17 3.54
N VAL A 117 -1.26 -9.48 2.38
CA VAL A 117 -1.77 -8.09 2.28
C VAL A 117 -3.30 -7.99 2.40
N ARG A 118 -4.02 -9.12 2.37
CA ARG A 118 -5.50 -9.14 2.45
C ARG A 118 -6.06 -9.09 3.86
N GLY A 119 -5.25 -9.31 4.89
CA GLY A 119 -5.68 -9.23 6.29
C GLY A 119 -5.48 -7.82 6.91
N PRO A 120 -6.20 -7.47 7.99
CA PRO A 120 -6.06 -6.17 8.66
C PRO A 120 -4.61 -5.80 9.02
N LEU A 121 -3.82 -6.75 9.52
CA LEU A 121 -2.41 -6.54 9.83
C LEU A 121 -1.54 -6.28 8.59
N GLY A 122 -1.84 -6.97 7.48
CA GLY A 122 -1.14 -6.75 6.21
C GLY A 122 -1.40 -5.36 5.63
N LEU A 123 -2.62 -4.85 5.81
CA LEU A 123 -3.01 -3.51 5.38
C LEU A 123 -2.38 -2.41 6.23
N ILE A 124 -2.32 -2.60 7.55
CA ILE A 124 -1.60 -1.70 8.47
C ILE A 124 -0.12 -1.62 8.05
N LEU A 125 0.51 -2.78 7.83
CA LEU A 125 1.93 -2.84 7.46
C LEU A 125 2.20 -2.25 6.07
N PHE A 126 1.25 -2.38 5.15
CA PHE A 126 1.33 -1.76 3.82
C PHE A 126 1.20 -0.24 3.90
N SER A 127 0.24 0.28 4.69
CA SER A 127 0.08 1.72 4.94
C SER A 127 1.36 2.31 5.55
N PHE A 128 1.86 1.67 6.61
CA PHE A 128 3.13 2.02 7.27
C PHE A 128 4.32 2.10 6.30
N SER A 129 4.35 1.23 5.28
CA SER A 129 5.50 1.14 4.36
C SER A 129 5.38 2.06 3.14
N VAL A 130 4.17 2.45 2.76
CA VAL A 130 3.90 3.11 1.46
C VAL A 130 3.24 4.46 1.64
N SER A 131 2.07 4.51 2.29
CA SER A 131 1.32 5.73 2.66
C SER A 131 -0.10 5.38 3.12
N PRO A 132 -0.77 6.27 3.87
CA PRO A 132 -2.19 6.15 4.23
C PRO A 132 -3.10 5.97 3.02
N THR A 133 -2.89 6.75 1.96
CA THR A 133 -3.73 6.72 0.76
C THR A 133 -3.59 5.39 0.01
N ALA A 134 -2.37 4.85 -0.06
CA ALA A 134 -2.14 3.52 -0.62
C ALA A 134 -2.72 2.42 0.27
N GLY A 135 -2.57 2.54 1.60
CA GLY A 135 -3.21 1.67 2.60
C GLY A 135 -4.73 1.61 2.43
N ARG A 136 -5.36 2.77 2.28
CA ARG A 136 -6.80 2.90 2.02
C ARG A 136 -7.22 2.29 0.69
N ALA A 137 -6.45 2.49 -0.37
CA ALA A 137 -6.73 1.88 -1.66
C ALA A 137 -6.64 0.34 -1.56
N ALA A 138 -5.62 -0.18 -0.89
CA ALA A 138 -5.44 -1.61 -0.65
C ALA A 138 -6.58 -2.20 0.20
N SER A 139 -7.01 -1.51 1.26
CA SER A 139 -8.09 -1.99 2.13
C SER A 139 -9.41 -2.14 1.38
N GLU A 140 -9.68 -1.25 0.42
CA GLU A 140 -10.87 -1.33 -0.42
C GLU A 140 -10.85 -2.56 -1.32
N THR A 141 -9.68 -2.85 -1.93
CA THR A 141 -9.54 -4.05 -2.76
C THR A 141 -9.67 -5.34 -1.95
N ALA A 142 -9.45 -5.27 -0.64
CA ALA A 142 -9.70 -6.35 0.31
C ALA A 142 -11.16 -6.38 0.83
N GLY A 143 -12.02 -5.46 0.41
CA GLY A 143 -13.44 -5.41 0.77
C GLY A 143 -13.77 -4.61 2.03
N HIS A 144 -12.82 -3.86 2.59
CA HIS A 144 -13.10 -2.97 3.71
C HIS A 144 -13.82 -1.70 3.25
N GLY A 145 -14.86 -1.31 4.00
CA GLY A 145 -15.60 -0.08 3.78
C GLY A 145 -14.80 1.18 4.17
N PHE A 146 -15.42 2.34 4.02
CA PHE A 146 -14.81 3.65 4.31
C PHE A 146 -14.12 3.70 5.68
N PHE A 147 -14.90 3.48 6.76
CA PHE A 147 -14.41 3.61 8.13
C PHE A 147 -13.31 2.59 8.44
N SER A 148 -13.55 1.30 8.22
CA SER A 148 -12.57 0.26 8.54
C SER A 148 -11.31 0.37 7.68
N GLY A 149 -11.43 0.77 6.42
CA GLY A 149 -10.28 1.00 5.53
C GLY A 149 -9.40 2.17 5.98
N TRP A 150 -10.00 3.32 6.29
CA TRP A 150 -9.25 4.46 6.81
C TRP A 150 -8.70 4.22 8.21
N SER A 151 -9.43 3.55 9.11
CA SER A 151 -8.89 3.18 10.42
C SER A 151 -7.63 2.33 10.30
N LEU A 152 -7.61 1.32 9.43
CA LEU A 152 -6.41 0.50 9.21
C LEU A 152 -5.26 1.30 8.61
N ALA A 153 -5.56 2.20 7.66
CA ALA A 153 -4.56 3.07 7.05
C ALA A 153 -3.92 4.02 8.07
N ILE A 154 -4.75 4.69 8.88
CA ILE A 154 -4.35 5.64 9.92
C ILE A 154 -3.56 4.93 11.02
N ILE A 155 -3.96 3.72 11.44
CA ILE A 155 -3.19 2.94 12.44
C ILE A 155 -1.77 2.66 11.92
N GLY A 156 -1.64 2.25 10.65
CA GLY A 156 -0.33 2.03 10.04
C GLY A 156 0.51 3.30 9.99
N ASP A 157 -0.12 4.43 9.68
CA ASP A 157 0.60 5.71 9.59
C ASP A 157 0.99 6.28 10.95
N MET A 158 0.13 6.13 11.97
CA MET A 158 0.48 6.49 13.35
C MET A 158 1.70 5.71 13.85
N ALA A 159 1.81 4.42 13.50
CA ALA A 159 2.97 3.62 13.84
C ALA A 159 4.24 4.15 13.13
N TYR A 160 4.13 4.56 11.88
CA TYR A 160 5.22 5.17 11.12
C TYR A 160 5.63 6.52 11.72
N PHE A 161 4.66 7.39 11.98
CA PHE A 161 4.87 8.68 12.63
C PHE A 161 5.55 8.52 13.99
N GLY A 162 5.07 7.60 14.83
CA GLY A 162 5.67 7.35 16.14
C GLY A 162 7.14 6.96 16.05
N LEU A 163 7.49 6.09 15.09
CA LEU A 163 8.87 5.68 14.83
C LEU A 163 9.73 6.85 14.37
N ILE A 164 9.26 7.65 13.40
CA ILE A 164 10.00 8.81 12.88
C ILE A 164 10.13 9.90 13.94
N MET A 165 9.07 10.18 14.70
CA MET A 165 9.09 11.15 15.80
C MET A 165 10.11 10.74 16.87
N ALA A 166 10.06 9.49 17.34
CA ALA A 166 11.01 8.99 18.34
C ALA A 166 12.46 9.07 17.82
N SER A 167 12.67 8.67 16.56
CA SER A 167 13.99 8.74 15.92
C SER A 167 14.48 10.18 15.75
N THR A 168 13.60 11.10 15.34
CA THR A 168 13.92 12.52 15.17
C THR A 168 14.29 13.17 16.49
N LEU A 169 13.51 12.92 17.55
CA LEU A 169 13.81 13.43 18.89
C LEU A 169 15.11 12.85 19.45
N TRP A 170 15.39 11.56 19.21
CA TRP A 170 16.63 10.91 19.62
C TRP A 170 17.85 11.48 18.89
N VAL A 171 17.80 11.60 17.55
CA VAL A 171 18.88 12.20 16.75
C VAL A 171 19.09 13.67 17.15
N SER A 172 18.00 14.44 17.33
CA SER A 172 18.08 15.82 17.81
C SER A 172 18.75 15.93 19.18
N SER A 173 18.50 14.97 20.09
CA SER A 173 19.16 14.95 21.40
C SER A 173 20.67 14.66 21.33
N LEU A 174 21.13 13.97 20.28
CA LEU A 174 22.56 13.65 20.07
C LEU A 174 23.31 14.78 19.38
N ILE A 175 22.70 15.40 18.35
CA ILE A 175 23.36 16.40 17.48
C ILE A 175 23.24 17.81 18.07
N GLY A 176 22.11 18.14 18.71
CA GLY A 176 21.84 19.47 19.26
C GLY A 176 21.54 20.57 18.22
N ASP A 177 21.74 20.31 16.93
CA ASP A 177 21.40 21.19 15.81
C ASP A 177 20.23 20.62 15.00
N ASP A 178 19.12 21.36 14.96
CA ASP A 178 17.88 21.00 14.28
C ASP A 178 18.05 20.85 12.76
N ARG A 179 18.90 21.66 12.12
CA ARG A 179 19.11 21.59 10.66
C ARG A 179 19.87 20.33 10.28
N LEU A 180 20.90 20.01 11.05
CA LEU A 180 21.67 18.78 10.86
C LEU A 180 20.83 17.55 11.20
N THR A 181 19.93 17.64 12.19
CA THR A 181 18.98 16.58 12.50
C THR A 181 18.04 16.31 11.31
N ILE A 182 17.43 17.35 10.74
CA ILE A 182 16.57 17.21 9.56
C ILE A 182 17.36 16.59 8.41
N GLY A 183 18.57 17.11 8.13
CA GLY A 183 19.45 16.57 7.10
C GLY A 183 19.80 15.10 7.33
N ALA A 184 20.13 14.71 8.56
CA ALA A 184 20.47 13.34 8.92
C ALA A 184 19.28 12.39 8.80
N VAL A 185 18.09 12.80 9.23
CA VAL A 185 16.87 12.00 9.11
C VAL A 185 16.47 11.83 7.64
N LEU A 186 16.57 12.88 6.82
CA LEU A 186 16.32 12.79 5.36
C LEU A 186 17.35 11.89 4.67
N LEU A 187 18.63 12.01 5.04
CA LEU A 187 19.68 11.16 4.51
C LEU A 187 19.47 9.69 4.90
N ALA A 188 19.07 9.43 6.15
CA ALA A 188 18.71 8.09 6.61
C ALA A 188 17.51 7.55 5.84
N ALA A 189 16.45 8.34 5.63
CA ALA A 189 15.29 7.95 4.85
C ALA A 189 15.65 7.58 3.40
N TRP A 190 16.67 8.22 2.82
CA TRP A 190 17.17 7.90 1.47
C TRP A 190 18.11 6.68 1.44
N LEU A 191 19.03 6.57 2.39
CA LEU A 191 20.03 5.50 2.43
C LEU A 191 19.47 4.16 2.91
N LEU A 192 18.51 4.19 3.84
CA LEU A 192 18.00 2.98 4.49
C LEU A 192 17.34 2.00 3.50
N PRO A 193 16.50 2.43 2.52
CA PRO A 193 15.96 1.54 1.49
C PRO A 193 17.06 0.90 0.63
N MET A 194 18.12 1.65 0.29
CA MET A 194 19.24 1.15 -0.50
C MET A 194 20.06 0.11 0.28
N LEU A 195 20.28 0.37 1.57
CA LEU A 195 21.01 -0.54 2.45
C LEU A 195 20.22 -1.84 2.68
N ILE A 196 18.91 -1.75 2.93
CA ILE A 196 18.04 -2.92 3.07
C ILE A 196 18.03 -3.74 1.77
N ARG A 197 17.97 -3.11 0.60
CA ARG A 197 18.04 -3.82 -0.70
C ARG A 197 19.38 -4.50 -0.90
N ARG A 198 20.48 -3.88 -0.48
CA ARG A 198 21.83 -4.48 -0.54
C ARG A 198 21.98 -5.67 0.41
N MET A 199 21.29 -5.66 1.56
CA MET A 199 21.33 -6.74 2.55
C MET A 199 20.36 -7.87 2.24
N ARG A 200 19.27 -7.61 1.51
CA ARG A 200 18.38 -8.65 0.98
C ARG A 200 19.09 -9.40 -0.14
N ARG A 201 19.76 -10.50 0.21
CA ARG A 201 20.19 -11.51 -0.77
C ARG A 201 18.94 -12.01 -1.51
N PRO A 202 18.99 -12.22 -2.84
CA PRO A 202 17.90 -12.86 -3.55
C PRO A 202 17.58 -14.17 -2.85
N ALA A 203 16.34 -14.35 -2.39
CA ALA A 203 15.90 -15.66 -1.94
C ALA A 203 16.09 -16.61 -3.14
N PRO A 204 16.72 -17.78 -2.96
CA PRO A 204 16.79 -18.76 -4.04
C PRO A 204 15.37 -19.05 -4.50
N ALA A 205 15.15 -18.92 -5.81
CA ALA A 205 13.88 -19.26 -6.43
C ALA A 205 13.45 -20.63 -5.90
N SER A 206 12.31 -20.69 -5.24
CA SER A 206 11.68 -21.95 -4.87
C SER A 206 11.56 -22.76 -6.15
N VAL A 207 12.36 -23.83 -6.26
CA VAL A 207 12.33 -24.80 -7.34
C VAL A 207 10.86 -25.16 -7.56
N PRO A 208 10.31 -25.08 -8.79
CA PRO A 208 8.95 -25.50 -9.04
C PRO A 208 8.82 -26.93 -8.54
N ALA A 209 7.92 -27.14 -7.58
CA ALA A 209 7.58 -28.46 -7.10
C ALA A 209 7.24 -29.30 -8.33
N ALA A 210 8.07 -30.31 -8.60
CA ALA A 210 7.83 -31.26 -9.67
C ALA A 210 6.39 -31.77 -9.52
N PRO A 211 5.62 -31.92 -10.62
CA PRO A 211 4.28 -32.46 -10.54
C PRO A 211 4.38 -33.81 -9.84
N LEU A 212 3.69 -33.94 -8.71
CA LEU A 212 3.54 -35.20 -8.00
C LEU A 212 3.02 -36.21 -9.02
N ARG A 213 3.90 -37.10 -9.49
CA ARG A 213 3.53 -38.29 -10.23
C ARG A 213 2.50 -39.00 -9.35
N ALA A 214 1.26 -39.09 -9.84
CA ALA A 214 0.25 -39.92 -9.23
C ALA A 214 0.86 -41.30 -9.02
N VAL A 215 1.08 -41.68 -7.76
CA VAL A 215 1.44 -43.04 -7.39
C VAL A 215 0.23 -43.87 -7.78
N ALA A 216 0.35 -44.59 -8.89
CA ALA A 216 -0.59 -45.61 -9.27
C ALA A 216 -0.63 -46.62 -8.12
N VAL A 217 -1.70 -46.59 -7.34
CA VAL A 217 -2.01 -47.63 -6.37
C VAL A 217 -2.26 -48.89 -7.19
N THR A 218 -1.25 -49.74 -7.24
CA THR A 218 -1.35 -51.11 -7.76
C THR A 218 -2.28 -51.88 -6.84
N THR A 219 -3.54 -52.07 -7.26
CA THR A 219 -4.41 -53.09 -6.71
C THR A 219 -3.79 -54.48 -6.95
N PRO A 220 -3.69 -55.36 -5.95
CA PRO A 220 -3.13 -56.69 -6.12
C PRO A 220 -4.03 -57.54 -7.00
N SER A 221 -3.40 -58.16 -7.99
CA SER A 221 -3.97 -59.20 -8.86
C SER A 221 -4.42 -60.40 -8.02
N ALA A 222 -5.71 -60.68 -7.99
CA ALA A 222 -6.26 -61.92 -7.46
C ALA A 222 -6.98 -62.70 -8.58
N SER A 223 -6.40 -63.88 -8.85
CA SER A 223 -7.02 -65.10 -9.40
C SER A 223 -7.77 -65.04 -10.73
N ARG A 224 -7.07 -65.47 -11.78
CA ARG A 224 -7.65 -66.25 -12.89
C ARG A 224 -8.36 -67.49 -12.33
N LEU A 225 -9.63 -67.67 -12.71
CA LEU A 225 -10.24 -68.99 -12.87
C LEU A 225 -11.00 -69.03 -14.22
N PRO A 226 -11.01 -70.17 -14.92
CA PRO A 226 -11.41 -70.27 -16.32
C PRO A 226 -12.92 -70.51 -16.43
N ARG A 227 -13.62 -69.79 -17.32
CA ARG A 227 -14.98 -70.17 -17.72
C ARG A 227 -14.99 -70.69 -19.15
N LYS A 228 -15.32 -71.98 -19.27
CA LYS A 228 -15.56 -72.73 -20.49
C LYS A 228 -16.71 -72.15 -21.33
N ALA A 229 -16.62 -72.46 -22.62
CA ALA A 229 -17.40 -72.03 -23.77
C ALA A 229 -18.92 -72.24 -23.70
N THR A 230 -19.65 -71.41 -24.47
CA THR A 230 -20.74 -71.91 -25.33
C THR A 230 -20.96 -70.97 -26.51
N THR A 231 -20.88 -71.56 -27.70
CA THR A 231 -21.35 -71.13 -29.03
C THR A 231 -22.84 -70.67 -28.98
N THR A 232 -23.43 -69.89 -29.91
CA THR A 232 -23.65 -70.20 -31.34
C THR A 232 -24.44 -69.05 -32.01
N HIS A 233 -24.23 -68.87 -33.34
CA HIS A 233 -25.14 -68.41 -34.43
C HIS A 233 -25.92 -67.08 -34.31
N ASP A 234 -25.67 -66.08 -35.16
CA ASP A 234 -26.10 -65.91 -36.58
C ASP A 234 -27.61 -65.71 -36.76
N GLY A 235 -28.01 -64.66 -37.49
CA GLY A 235 -29.42 -64.28 -37.61
C GLY A 235 -29.71 -63.02 -38.43
N ARG A 236 -29.21 -62.99 -39.66
CA ARG A 236 -29.69 -62.25 -40.85
C ARG A 236 -31.19 -61.86 -40.87
N ARG A 237 -31.50 -60.71 -41.51
CA ARG A 237 -32.71 -60.30 -42.31
C ARG A 237 -33.48 -59.09 -41.74
N ARG A 238 -33.48 -57.95 -42.45
CA ARG A 238 -34.35 -57.54 -43.59
C ARG A 238 -35.80 -57.21 -43.21
N ARG A 239 -36.11 -55.91 -43.37
CA ARG A 239 -37.27 -55.34 -44.11
C ARG A 239 -38.68 -55.60 -43.55
N ALA A 240 -39.34 -54.54 -43.13
CA ALA A 240 -40.78 -54.36 -43.37
C ALA A 240 -41.13 -52.88 -43.49
N SER A 241 -41.41 -52.49 -44.73
CA SER A 241 -42.27 -51.39 -45.14
C SER A 241 -43.74 -51.72 -44.83
N ARG A 242 -44.46 -50.79 -44.22
CA ARG A 242 -45.94 -50.55 -44.24
C ARG A 242 -46.15 -49.28 -43.39
N GLY A 243 -46.73 -48.17 -43.83
CA GLY A 243 -47.78 -47.96 -44.82
C GLY A 243 -49.10 -47.67 -44.11
N LEU A 244 -49.62 -46.45 -44.32
CA LEU A 244 -51.04 -46.03 -44.36
C LEU A 244 -51.64 -45.15 -43.23
N HIS A 245 -52.33 -44.10 -43.73
CA HIS A 245 -53.40 -43.26 -43.16
C HIS A 245 -52.97 -42.25 -42.09
N ARG A 246 -53.25 -40.95 -42.19
CA ARG A 246 -54.28 -40.17 -42.90
C ARG A 246 -53.77 -38.76 -43.15
#